data_AF-C0CZJ1-F1
#
_entry.id   AF-C0CZJ1-F1
#
_cell.length_a   1.000
_cell.length_b   1.000
_cell.length_c   1.000
_cell.angle_alpha   90.00
_cell.angle_beta   90.00
_cell.angle_gamma   90.00
#
_symmetry.space_group_name_H-M   'P 1'
#
loop_
_entity.id
_entity.type
_entity.pdbx_description
1 polymer ?
#
loop_
_entity_poly.entity_id
_entity_poly.type
_entity_poly.pdbx_seq_one_letter_code
_entity_poly.pdbx_strand_id
1 'polypeptide(L)' 'MNIKYAWETIEQSLTFIGEHLTEDIYTEELANMAGLSPFYFQRLFKRQVNKPVQEYV' A
#
# COMPACT_ATOMS: atom_id res chain seq x y z
N MET A 1 6.02 7.87 -12.11
CA MET A 1 5.49 8.38 -10.83
C MET A 1 6.58 9.23 -10.18
N ASN A 2 6.30 10.48 -9.83
CA ASN A 2 7.27 11.30 -9.09
C ASN A 2 7.27 10.90 -7.59
N ILE A 3 8.24 11.41 -6.82
CA ILE A 3 8.42 11.05 -5.40
C ILE A 3 7.21 11.46 -4.56
N LYS A 4 6.60 12.62 -4.84
CA LYS A 4 5.42 13.12 -4.11
C LYS A 4 4.23 12.17 -4.25
N TYR A 5 3.90 11.80 -5.49
CA TYR A 5 2.81 10.85 -5.74
C TYR A 5 3.08 9.48 -5.12
N ALA A 6 4.34 9.03 -5.12
CA ALA A 6 4.74 7.80 -4.45
C ALA A 6 4.44 7.82 -2.96
N TRP A 7 4.77 8.92 -2.29
CA TRP A 7 4.46 9.11 -0.88
C TRP A 7 2.95 9.09 -0.62
N GLU A 8 2.19 9.94 -1.32
CA GLU A 8 0.74 10.06 -1.16
C GLU A 8 0.02 8.71 -1.35
N THR A 9 0.47 7.90 -2.31
CA THR A 9 -0.10 6.56 -2.57
C THR A 9 0.07 5.61 -1.38
N ILE A 10 1.25 5.60 -0.75
CA ILE A 10 1.52 4.72 0.38
C ILE A 10 0.85 5.24 1.65
N GLU A 11 0.80 6.57 1.83
CA GLU A 11 0.08 7.20 2.93
C GLU A 11 -1.42 6.85 2.90
N GLN A 12 -2.06 6.98 1.72
CA GLN A 12 -3.47 6.58 1.55
C GLN A 12 -3.70 5.09 1.84
N SER A 13 -2.76 4.23 1.45
CA SER A 13 -2.85 2.79 1.73
C SER A 13 -2.78 2.51 3.23
N LEU A 14 -1.90 3.20 3.97
CA LEU A 14 -1.80 3.06 5.42
C LEU A 14 -3.04 3.59 6.15
N THR A 15 -3.61 4.71 5.68
CA THR A 15 -4.88 5.23 6.20
C THR A 15 -6.00 4.20 6.02
N PHE A 16 -6.15 3.65 4.81
CA PHE A 16 -7.16 2.64 4.53
C PHE A 16 -7.00 1.41 5.44
N ILE A 17 -5.79 0.88 5.57
CA ILE A 17 -5.52 -0.25 6.48
C ILE A 17 -5.93 0.08 7.93
N GLY A 18 -5.60 1.29 8.40
CA GLY A 18 -5.94 1.74 9.75
C GLY A 18 -7.44 1.92 10.00
N GLU A 19 -8.21 2.24 8.97
CA GLU A 19 -9.67 2.38 9.03
C GLU A 19 -10.39 1.01 8.96
N HIS A 20 -9.73 -0.02 8.43
CA HIS A 20 -10.30 -1.34 8.13
C HIS A 20 -9.64 -2.50 8.91
N LEU A 21 -9.16 -2.27 10.14
CA LEU A 21 -8.37 -3.23 10.93
C LEU A 21 -9.06 -4.59 11.26
N THR A 22 -10.38 -4.67 11.13
CA THR A 22 -11.17 -5.89 11.42
C THR A 22 -11.59 -6.64 10.16
N GLU A 23 -11.20 -6.14 8.99
CA GLU A 23 -11.55 -6.71 7.69
C GLU A 23 -10.33 -7.42 7.09
N ASP A 24 -10.58 -8.46 6.29
CA ASP A 24 -9.53 -9.08 5.49
C ASP A 24 -9.19 -8.12 4.34
N ILE A 25 -7.99 -7.53 4.37
CA ILE A 25 -7.50 -6.66 3.31
C ILE A 25 -6.54 -7.45 2.43
N TYR A 26 -6.68 -7.36 1.11
CA TYR A 26 -5.77 -8.03 0.19
C TYR A 26 -4.80 -7.03 -0.45
N THR A 27 -3.56 -7.47 -0.67
CA THR A 27 -2.53 -6.62 -1.31
C THR A 27 -2.97 -6.17 -2.71
N GLU A 28 -3.73 -7.01 -3.41
CA GLU A 28 -4.33 -6.74 -4.71
C GLU A 28 -5.29 -5.56 -4.67
N GLU A 29 -6.06 -5.39 -3.60
CA GLU A 29 -7.00 -4.29 -3.43
C GLU A 29 -6.26 -2.96 -3.26
N LEU A 30 -5.25 -2.95 -2.39
CA LEU A 30 -4.39 -1.77 -2.19
C LEU A 30 -3.64 -1.40 -3.47
N ALA A 31 -3.14 -2.39 -4.21
CA ALA A 31 -2.49 -2.17 -5.50
C ALA A 31 -3.46 -1.59 -6.54
N ASN A 32 -4.69 -2.10 -6.60
CA ASN A 32 -5.73 -1.59 -7.49
C ASN A 32 -6.12 -0.15 -7.13
N MET A 33 -6.28 0.18 -5.84
CA MET A 33 -6.53 1.55 -5.36
C MET A 33 -5.40 2.51 -5.78
N ALA A 34 -4.16 2.03 -5.75
CA ALA A 34 -2.98 2.77 -6.16
C ALA A 34 -2.81 2.87 -7.70
N GLY A 35 -3.61 2.14 -8.50
CA GLY A 35 -3.41 2.03 -9.94
C GLY A 35 -2.11 1.33 -10.33
N LEU A 36 -1.63 0.41 -9.49
CA LEU A 36 -0.35 -0.30 -9.64
C LEU A 36 -0.58 -1.81 -9.77
N SER A 37 0.38 -2.52 -10.38
CA SER A 37 0.40 -3.98 -10.25
C SER A 37 0.75 -4.37 -8.80
N PRO A 38 0.24 -5.52 -8.29
CA PRO A 38 0.54 -5.98 -6.93
C PRO A 38 2.04 -6.06 -6.63
N PHE A 39 2.82 -6.56 -7.59
CA PHE A 39 4.27 -6.68 -7.45
C PHE A 39 4.97 -5.31 -7.31
N TYR A 40 4.56 -4.31 -8.10
CA TYR A 40 5.14 -2.98 -8.03
C TYR A 40 4.71 -2.25 -6.75
N PHE A 41 3.45 -2.43 -6.34
CA PHE A 41 2.94 -1.92 -5.08
C PHE A 41 3.74 -2.46 -3.89
N GLN A 42 3.93 -3.77 -3.78
CA GLN A 42 4.72 -4.39 -2.70
C GLN A 42 6.14 -3.84 -2.62
N ARG A 43 6.82 -3.68 -3.77
CA ARG A 43 8.15 -3.06 -3.83
C ARG A 43 8.14 -1.61 -3.38
N LEU A 44 7.13 -0.83 -3.79
CA LEU A 44 7.01 0.58 -3.44
C LEU A 44 6.73 0.75 -1.94
N PHE A 45 5.80 -0.03 -1.40
CA PHE A 45 5.44 -0.05 0.01
C PHE A 45 6.66 -0.38 0.87
N LYS A 46 7.35 -1.50 0.57
CA LYS A 46 8.57 -1.90 1.30
C LYS A 46 9.66 -0.83 1.27
N ARG A 47 9.83 -0.13 0.14
CA ARG A 47 10.83 0.94 0.03
C ARG A 47 10.51 2.13 0.94
N GLN A 48 9.23 2.45 1.17
CA GLN A 48 8.82 3.63 1.94
C GLN A 48 8.58 3.32 3.42
N VAL A 49 7.99 2.17 3.72
CA VAL A 49 7.61 1.75 5.08
C VAL A 49 8.70 0.91 5.73
N ASN A 50 9.69 0.45 4.95
CA ASN A 50 10.77 -0.44 5.38
C ASN A 50 10.29 -1.81 5.91
N LYS A 51 9.06 -2.20 5.55
CA LYS A 51 8.41 -3.47 5.90
C LYS A 51 7.54 -3.97 4.74
N PRO A 52 7.38 -5.30 4.55
CA PRO A 52 6.43 -5.84 3.59
C PRO A 52 4.98 -5.44 3.94
N VAL A 53 4.13 -5.24 2.94
CA VAL A 53 2.70 -4.93 3.17
C VAL A 53 1.98 -6.07 3.90
N GLN A 54 2.43 -7.30 3.75
CA GLN A 54 1.90 -8.49 4.41
C GLN A 54 2.06 -8.48 5.94
N GLU A 55 2.80 -7.53 6.51
CA GLU A 55 2.81 -7.29 7.97
C GLU A 55 1.64 -6.39 8.43
N TYR A 56 0.88 -5.81 7.49
CA TYR A 56 -0.17 -4.81 7.73
C TYR A 56 -1.56 -5.28 7.30
N VAL A 57 -1.65 -6.38 6.54
CA VAL A 57 -2.90 -6.94 6.00
C VAL A 57 -2.99 -8.41 6.28
#